data_AF-A0A9W9BVZ5-F1
#
_entry.id   AF-A0A9W9BVZ5-F1
#
_cell.length_a   1.000
_cell.length_b   1.000
_cell.length_c   1.000
_cell.angle_alpha   90.00
_cell.angle_beta   90.00
_cell.angle_gamma   90.00
#
_symmetry.space_group_name_H-M   'P 1'
#
loop_
_entity.id
_entity.type
_entity.pdbx_description
1 polymer ?
#
loop_
_entity_poly.entity_id
_entity_poly.type
_entity_poly.pdbx_seq_one_letter_code
_entity_poly.pdbx_strand_id
1 'polypeptide(L)'
;MASVMSQVSVSAAKSAPALERDLLPMVNLALPLTIDPLMGIAYQLCDLISKIQYVVNPDPAFPQLTEATFNAIENGIQTWTYESPFSSGVDLPVALDLIALAESYRLSALIQLYRNSHAHASLVPGCAARAMEFIMRIPPGSPAESSLLYPIFMAGAELDSEVAIDRLTKRLKDISDRNRYENIESVQKVLKEVWRPKLEGGTRRCWEDVLREWDWSFTLG
;
A
#
# COMPACT_ATOMS: atom_id res chain seq x y z
N MET A 1 15.47 5.50 -6.65
CA MET A 1 15.30 5.86 -5.23
C MET A 1 13.87 6.35 -5.05
N ALA A 2 13.00 5.51 -4.48
CA ALA A 2 11.60 5.88 -4.24
C ALA A 2 11.49 6.50 -2.84
N SER A 3 11.23 7.81 -2.78
CA SER A 3 10.93 8.54 -1.55
C SER A 3 9.40 8.63 -1.42
N VAL A 4 8.84 8.20 -0.30
CA VAL A 4 7.38 8.11 -0.07
C VAL A 4 6.84 9.31 0.73
N MET A 5 7.70 10.23 1.19
CA MET A 5 7.26 11.50 1.80
C MET A 5 8.27 12.61 1.51
N SER A 6 7.83 13.71 0.92
CA SER A 6 8.66 14.92 0.73
C SER A 6 7.89 16.18 1.09
N GLN A 7 8.55 17.10 1.81
CA GLN A 7 8.04 18.45 2.06
C GLN A 7 7.98 19.24 0.74
N VAL A 8 6.84 19.88 0.45
CA VAL A 8 6.67 20.68 -0.77
C VAL A 8 7.27 22.08 -0.58
N SER A 9 8.34 22.37 -1.33
CA SER A 9 8.85 23.73 -1.52
C SER A 9 8.35 24.27 -2.86
N VAL A 10 7.57 25.35 -2.84
CA VAL A 10 7.05 26.02 -4.03
C VAL A 10 8.15 26.85 -4.69
N SER A 11 8.44 26.64 -5.98
CA SER A 11 9.07 27.64 -6.85
C SER A 11 8.85 27.37 -8.35
N ALA A 12 8.85 28.47 -9.11
CA ALA A 12 8.19 28.67 -10.39
C ALA A 12 8.90 28.15 -11.66
N ALA A 13 8.06 27.75 -12.63
CA ALA A 13 8.11 27.87 -14.09
C ALA A 13 9.44 27.86 -14.88
N LYS A 14 9.49 27.00 -15.92
CA LYS A 14 9.98 27.33 -17.28
C LYS A 14 9.61 26.23 -18.31
N SER A 15 9.52 26.66 -19.58
CA SER A 15 8.76 26.09 -20.69
C SER A 15 9.53 25.27 -21.74
N ALA A 16 8.82 24.30 -22.37
CA ALA A 16 8.94 23.73 -23.74
C ALA A 16 10.12 22.78 -24.09
N PRO A 17 10.09 22.00 -25.20
CA PRO A 17 9.02 21.73 -26.18
C PRO A 17 8.67 20.23 -26.41
N ALA A 18 7.66 19.99 -27.25
CA ALA A 18 7.14 18.69 -27.67
C ALA A 18 8.03 17.98 -28.70
N LEU A 19 8.16 16.65 -28.61
CA LEU A 19 8.59 15.81 -29.73
C LEU A 19 8.07 14.36 -29.63
N GLU A 20 7.33 13.99 -30.67
CA GLU A 20 7.24 12.70 -31.36
C GLU A 20 6.68 11.45 -30.64
N ARG A 21 5.48 11.09 -31.12
CA ARG A 21 4.81 9.79 -30.94
C ARG A 21 5.44 8.76 -31.87
N ASP A 22 6.25 7.86 -31.32
CA ASP A 22 6.58 6.60 -31.99
C ASP A 22 5.64 5.48 -31.50
N LEU A 23 4.70 5.13 -32.38
CA LEU A 23 3.84 3.95 -32.26
C LEU A 23 4.66 2.72 -32.67
N LEU A 24 5.20 1.97 -31.71
CA LEU A 24 5.76 0.64 -31.96
C LEU A 24 4.67 -0.43 -31.83
N PRO A 25 4.63 -1.46 -32.71
CA PRO A 25 3.63 -2.52 -32.66
C PRO A 25 3.82 -3.40 -31.43
N MET A 26 2.72 -3.67 -30.72
CA MET A 26 2.69 -4.62 -29.61
C MET A 26 3.02 -6.04 -30.09
N VAL A 27 4.28 -6.44 -29.96
CA VAL A 27 4.67 -7.85 -29.94
C VAL A 27 4.48 -8.34 -28.51
N ASN A 28 3.46 -9.17 -28.28
CA ASN A 28 3.35 -9.98 -27.07
C ASN A 28 4.47 -11.04 -27.09
N LEU A 29 5.69 -10.62 -26.74
CA LEU A 29 6.69 -11.53 -26.19
C LEU A 29 6.29 -11.78 -24.75
N ALA A 30 5.95 -13.02 -24.42
CA ALA A 30 5.89 -13.47 -23.03
C ALA A 30 7.28 -13.25 -22.42
N LEU A 31 7.44 -12.12 -21.74
CA LEU A 31 8.66 -11.80 -21.01
C LEU A 31 8.81 -12.83 -19.88
N PRO A 32 10.03 -13.31 -19.59
CA PRO A 32 10.26 -14.14 -18.41
C PRO A 32 9.76 -13.42 -17.16
N LEU A 33 9.22 -14.18 -16.20
CA LEU A 33 8.69 -13.66 -14.93
C LEU A 33 9.66 -12.61 -14.37
N THR A 34 9.22 -11.36 -14.35
CA THR A 34 10.02 -10.27 -13.79
C THR A 34 9.59 -10.13 -12.33
N ILE A 35 10.41 -10.66 -11.42
CA ILE A 35 10.26 -10.39 -9.99
C ILE A 35 10.79 -8.98 -9.76
N ASP A 36 9.91 -8.06 -9.43
CA ASP A 36 10.32 -6.70 -9.13
C ASP A 36 11.15 -6.69 -7.82
N PRO A 37 12.34 -6.07 -7.79
CA PRO A 37 13.18 -6.06 -6.60
C PRO A 37 12.54 -5.38 -5.39
N LEU A 38 11.56 -4.50 -5.61
CA LEU A 38 10.88 -3.75 -4.57
C LEU A 38 9.50 -4.32 -4.28
N MET A 39 8.70 -4.69 -5.28
CA MET A 39 7.30 -5.12 -5.13
C MET A 39 7.09 -6.62 -5.33
N GLY A 40 8.14 -7.36 -5.65
CA GLY A 40 8.05 -8.78 -5.94
C GLY A 40 7.09 -9.04 -7.11
N ILE A 41 6.14 -9.94 -6.90
CA ILE A 41 5.12 -10.27 -7.90
C ILE A 41 3.90 -9.32 -7.85
N ALA A 42 3.89 -8.34 -6.95
CA ALA A 42 2.77 -7.41 -6.74
C ALA A 42 2.85 -6.15 -7.62
N TYR A 43 3.88 -5.99 -8.44
CA TYR A 43 4.19 -4.72 -9.15
C TYR A 43 3.03 -4.18 -10.00
N GLN A 44 2.18 -5.06 -10.56
CA GLN A 44 1.02 -4.66 -11.36
C GLN A 44 -0.09 -4.01 -10.52
N LEU A 45 -0.14 -4.27 -9.21
CA LEU A 45 -1.08 -3.61 -8.32
C LEU A 45 -0.73 -2.13 -8.11
N CYS A 46 0.52 -1.71 -8.30
CA CYS A 46 0.92 -0.32 -8.12
C CYS A 46 0.15 0.62 -9.05
N ASP A 47 -0.08 0.23 -10.31
CA ASP A 47 -0.89 1.03 -11.26
C ASP A 47 -2.34 1.22 -10.77
N LEU A 48 -2.95 0.17 -10.21
CA LEU A 48 -4.28 0.25 -9.62
C LEU A 48 -4.30 1.11 -8.35
N ILE A 49 -3.29 0.95 -7.50
CA ILE A 49 -3.11 1.73 -6.26
C ILE A 49 -2.98 3.22 -6.57
N SER A 50 -2.13 3.59 -7.53
CA SER A 50 -1.95 4.99 -7.93
C SER A 50 -3.26 5.57 -8.50
N LYS A 51 -4.12 4.75 -9.13
CA LYS A 51 -5.44 5.19 -9.61
C LYS A 51 -6.47 5.43 -8.50
N ILE A 52 -6.28 4.88 -7.29
CA ILE A 52 -7.18 5.13 -6.15
C ILE A 52 -7.24 6.63 -5.83
N GLN A 53 -6.17 7.38 -6.08
CA GLN A 53 -6.15 8.84 -5.84
C GLN A 53 -7.24 9.61 -6.59
N TYR A 54 -7.69 9.11 -7.75
CA TYR A 54 -8.76 9.72 -8.55
C TYR A 54 -10.14 9.54 -7.91
N VAL A 55 -10.29 8.56 -7.01
CA VAL A 55 -11.49 8.34 -6.20
C VAL A 55 -11.43 9.17 -4.92
N VAL A 56 -10.26 9.25 -4.28
CA VAL A 56 -10.04 9.99 -3.03
C VAL A 56 -10.15 11.50 -3.22
N ASN A 57 -9.60 12.01 -4.32
CA ASN A 57 -9.61 13.42 -4.69
C ASN A 57 -10.38 13.60 -5.99
N PRO A 58 -11.72 13.52 -5.97
CA PRO A 58 -12.54 13.68 -7.17
C PRO A 58 -12.34 15.04 -7.81
N ASP A 59 -12.24 15.07 -9.13
CA ASP A 59 -12.42 16.31 -9.88
C ASP A 59 -13.89 16.76 -9.74
N PRO A 60 -14.16 17.94 -9.15
CA PRO A 60 -15.53 18.44 -9.00
C PRO A 60 -16.27 18.62 -10.34
N ALA A 61 -15.55 18.66 -11.47
CA ALA A 61 -16.15 18.72 -12.80
C ALA A 61 -16.76 17.37 -13.26
N PHE A 62 -16.36 16.24 -12.69
CA PHE A 62 -16.75 14.89 -13.17
C PHE A 62 -17.16 13.92 -12.04
N PRO A 63 -18.24 14.19 -11.30
CA PRO A 63 -18.66 13.38 -10.14
C PRO A 63 -19.21 11.98 -10.50
N GLN A 64 -19.62 11.73 -11.74
CA GLN A 64 -20.07 10.40 -12.18
C GLN A 64 -18.89 9.48 -12.54
N LEU A 65 -17.71 10.07 -12.78
CA LEU A 65 -16.50 9.31 -13.08
C LEU A 65 -16.06 8.52 -11.84
N THR A 66 -16.26 9.04 -10.64
CA THR A 66 -15.77 8.40 -9.41
C THR A 66 -16.42 7.07 -9.09
N GLU A 67 -17.72 6.86 -9.30
CA GLU A 67 -18.36 5.57 -9.01
C GLU A 67 -17.96 4.50 -10.03
N ALA A 68 -17.98 4.84 -11.33
CA ALA A 68 -17.51 3.93 -12.38
C ALA A 68 -16.02 3.60 -12.20
N THR A 69 -15.20 4.59 -11.86
CA THR A 69 -13.77 4.39 -11.56
C THR A 69 -13.56 3.56 -10.30
N PHE A 70 -14.34 3.76 -9.24
CA PHE A 70 -14.31 2.93 -8.04
C PHE A 70 -14.56 1.46 -8.40
N ASN A 71 -15.67 1.17 -9.10
CA ASN A 71 -16.06 -0.19 -9.47
C ASN A 71 -15.02 -0.84 -10.40
N ALA A 72 -14.44 -0.07 -11.32
CA ALA A 72 -13.38 -0.55 -12.21
C ALA A 72 -12.09 -0.91 -11.45
N ILE A 73 -11.68 -0.06 -10.49
CA ILE A 73 -10.49 -0.32 -9.66
C ILE A 73 -10.76 -1.51 -8.74
N GLU A 74 -11.92 -1.55 -8.07
CA GLU A 74 -12.30 -2.67 -7.20
C GLU A 74 -12.26 -3.99 -7.96
N ASN A 75 -12.95 -4.06 -9.10
CA ASN A 75 -12.95 -5.26 -9.93
C ASN A 75 -11.53 -5.61 -10.41
N GLY A 76 -10.73 -4.59 -10.76
CA GLY A 76 -9.32 -4.79 -11.12
C GLY A 76 -8.51 -5.44 -10.00
N ILE A 77 -8.63 -4.95 -8.76
CA ILE A 77 -7.93 -5.51 -7.59
C ILE A 77 -8.48 -6.92 -7.25
N GLN A 78 -9.79 -7.14 -7.35
CA GLN A 78 -10.43 -8.41 -7.02
C GLN A 78 -10.20 -9.51 -8.08
N THR A 79 -10.03 -9.15 -9.34
CA THR A 79 -9.75 -10.12 -10.41
C THR A 79 -8.27 -10.23 -10.75
N TRP A 80 -7.43 -9.39 -10.14
CA TRP A 80 -5.98 -9.45 -10.30
C TRP A 80 -5.43 -10.83 -9.93
N THR A 81 -4.51 -11.31 -10.76
CA THR A 81 -3.77 -12.56 -10.57
C THR A 81 -2.30 -12.29 -10.83
N TYR A 82 -1.44 -13.10 -10.21
CA TYR A 82 0.01 -13.09 -10.43
C TYR A 82 0.43 -14.41 -11.05
N GLU A 83 1.51 -14.35 -11.84
CA GLU A 83 2.21 -15.56 -12.24
C GLU A 83 2.85 -16.23 -11.02
N SER A 84 2.76 -17.55 -10.97
CA SER A 84 3.21 -18.34 -9.83
C SER A 84 4.75 -18.25 -9.68
N PRO A 85 5.29 -17.77 -8.53
CA PRO A 85 6.74 -17.68 -8.34
C PRO A 85 7.43 -19.06 -8.36
N PHE A 86 6.67 -20.15 -8.21
CA PHE A 86 7.17 -21.52 -8.33
C PHE A 86 7.64 -21.87 -9.74
N SER A 87 7.11 -21.22 -10.78
CA SER A 87 7.53 -21.48 -12.17
C SER A 87 8.91 -20.91 -12.50
N SER A 88 9.47 -20.06 -11.63
CA SER A 88 10.72 -19.33 -11.86
C SER A 88 11.92 -19.89 -11.09
N GLY A 89 11.78 -21.08 -10.50
CA GLY A 89 12.87 -21.73 -9.77
C GLY A 89 13.25 -21.02 -8.47
N VAL A 90 12.38 -20.15 -7.95
CA VAL A 90 12.54 -19.51 -6.65
C VAL A 90 12.34 -20.56 -5.55
N ASP A 91 13.21 -20.52 -4.54
CA ASP A 91 13.09 -21.41 -3.38
C ASP A 91 11.71 -21.29 -2.72
N LEU A 92 11.16 -22.43 -2.30
CA LEU A 92 9.82 -22.52 -1.73
C LEU A 92 9.53 -21.48 -0.62
N PRO A 93 10.42 -21.25 0.37
CA PRO A 93 10.17 -20.24 1.40
C PRO A 93 10.05 -18.81 0.83
N VAL A 94 10.94 -18.45 -0.10
CA VAL A 94 10.94 -17.12 -0.72
C VAL A 94 9.70 -16.94 -1.60
N ALA A 95 9.30 -17.96 -2.34
CA ALA A 95 8.07 -17.94 -3.13
C ALA A 95 6.82 -17.73 -2.24
N LEU A 96 6.74 -18.38 -1.08
CA LEU A 96 5.64 -18.19 -0.13
C LEU A 96 5.62 -16.78 0.49
N ASP A 97 6.80 -16.20 0.73
CA ASP A 97 6.92 -14.82 1.23
C ASP A 97 6.47 -13.80 0.18
N LEU A 98 6.84 -13.99 -1.09
CA LEU A 98 6.40 -13.15 -2.20
C LEU A 98 4.88 -13.22 -2.41
N ILE A 99 4.29 -14.42 -2.26
CA ILE A 99 2.83 -14.59 -2.28
C ILE A 99 2.17 -13.85 -1.11
N ALA A 100 2.71 -13.99 0.10
CA ALA A 100 2.17 -13.26 1.26
C ALA A 100 2.25 -11.74 1.05
N LEU A 101 3.37 -11.25 0.51
CA LEU A 101 3.55 -9.85 0.20
C LEU A 101 2.49 -9.38 -0.82
N ALA A 102 2.32 -10.11 -1.91
CA ALA A 102 1.33 -9.80 -2.94
C ALA A 102 -0.10 -9.72 -2.40
N GLU A 103 -0.51 -10.72 -1.61
CA GLU A 103 -1.84 -10.72 -1.00
C GLU A 103 -2.02 -9.58 0.01
N SER A 104 -0.97 -9.23 0.76
CA SER A 104 -1.00 -8.08 1.68
C SER A 104 -1.18 -6.76 0.92
N TYR A 105 -0.52 -6.59 -0.24
CA TYR A 105 -0.68 -5.43 -1.11
C TYR A 105 -2.09 -5.32 -1.66
N ARG A 106 -2.64 -6.44 -2.16
CA ARG A 106 -4.01 -6.51 -2.68
C ARG A 106 -5.03 -6.09 -1.63
N LEU A 107 -4.92 -6.61 -0.42
CA LEU A 107 -5.83 -6.26 0.69
C LEU A 107 -5.65 -4.81 1.13
N SER A 108 -4.42 -4.29 1.11
CA SER A 108 -4.13 -2.90 1.46
C SER A 108 -4.70 -1.90 0.45
N ALA A 109 -4.66 -2.25 -0.84
CA ALA A 109 -5.32 -1.49 -1.89
C ALA A 109 -6.84 -1.45 -1.69
N LEU A 110 -7.46 -2.59 -1.32
CA LEU A 110 -8.88 -2.63 -0.98
C LEU A 110 -9.21 -1.78 0.27
N ILE A 111 -8.38 -1.81 1.31
CA ILE A 111 -8.55 -0.94 2.48
C ILE A 111 -8.53 0.53 2.03
N GLN A 112 -7.54 0.93 1.22
CA GLN A 112 -7.42 2.29 0.73
C GLN A 112 -8.64 2.71 -0.08
N LEU A 113 -9.14 1.84 -0.96
CA LEU A 113 -10.32 2.11 -1.78
C LEU A 113 -11.60 2.18 -0.92
N TYR A 114 -11.85 1.18 -0.08
CA TYR A 114 -13.09 1.02 0.68
C TYR A 114 -13.31 2.07 1.76
N ARG A 115 -12.24 2.66 2.30
CA ARG A 115 -12.37 3.77 3.25
C ARG A 115 -13.02 5.02 2.65
N ASN A 116 -13.03 5.13 1.32
CA ASN A 116 -13.70 6.21 0.59
C ASN A 116 -15.14 5.88 0.18
N SER A 117 -15.69 4.75 0.63
CA SER A 117 -17.05 4.32 0.29
C SER A 117 -17.82 3.85 1.52
N HIS A 118 -18.91 4.57 1.85
CA HIS A 118 -19.79 4.19 2.96
C HIS A 118 -20.38 2.78 2.79
N ALA A 119 -20.62 2.34 1.55
CA ALA A 119 -21.14 1.00 1.27
C ALA A 119 -20.15 -0.12 1.61
N HIS A 120 -18.84 0.16 1.55
CA HIS A 120 -17.78 -0.82 1.73
C HIS A 120 -17.04 -0.68 3.07
N ALA A 121 -17.33 0.36 3.86
CA ALA A 121 -16.67 0.64 5.12
C ALA A 121 -16.70 -0.56 6.10
N SER A 122 -17.77 -1.38 6.07
CA SER A 122 -17.90 -2.58 6.89
C SER A 122 -16.94 -3.71 6.50
N LEU A 123 -16.37 -3.69 5.30
CA LEU A 123 -15.41 -4.69 4.80
C LEU A 123 -13.98 -4.40 5.27
N VAL A 124 -13.66 -3.14 5.58
CA VAL A 124 -12.31 -2.67 5.93
C VAL A 124 -11.68 -3.48 7.08
N PRO A 125 -12.36 -3.75 8.22
CA PRO A 125 -11.77 -4.54 9.30
C PRO A 125 -11.41 -5.97 8.87
N GLY A 126 -12.22 -6.58 8.01
CA GLY A 126 -11.96 -7.92 7.48
C GLY A 126 -10.74 -7.95 6.56
N CYS A 127 -10.59 -6.93 5.70
CA CYS A 127 -9.39 -6.76 4.88
C CYS A 127 -8.14 -6.55 5.73
N ALA A 128 -8.22 -5.70 6.77
CA ALA A 128 -7.10 -5.43 7.68
C ALA A 128 -6.66 -6.68 8.45
N ALA A 129 -7.60 -7.47 8.98
CA ALA A 129 -7.30 -8.70 9.69
C ALA A 129 -6.56 -9.71 8.78
N ARG A 130 -7.06 -9.94 7.56
CA ARG A 130 -6.41 -10.83 6.59
C ARG A 130 -5.05 -10.30 6.12
N ALA A 131 -4.92 -8.99 5.93
CA ALA A 131 -3.64 -8.39 5.55
C ALA A 131 -2.60 -8.63 6.64
N MET A 132 -2.99 -8.46 7.90
CA MET A 132 -2.13 -8.74 9.05
C MET A 132 -1.68 -10.20 9.12
N GLU A 133 -2.53 -11.16 8.77
CA GLU A 133 -2.13 -12.58 8.70
C GLU A 133 -0.96 -12.80 7.73
N PHE A 134 -1.04 -12.19 6.53
CA PHE A 134 0.04 -12.28 5.55
C PHE A 134 1.30 -11.52 5.99
N ILE A 135 1.15 -10.30 6.52
CA ILE A 135 2.27 -9.49 7.01
C ILE A 135 3.02 -10.22 8.13
N MET A 136 2.31 -10.81 9.09
CA MET A 136 2.92 -11.53 10.22
C MET A 136 3.57 -12.85 9.81
N ARG A 137 3.12 -13.47 8.70
CA ARG A 137 3.70 -14.72 8.18
C ARG A 137 5.10 -14.52 7.60
N ILE A 138 5.39 -13.35 7.03
CA ILE A 138 6.69 -13.08 6.41
C ILE A 138 7.76 -13.04 7.50
N PRO A 139 8.78 -13.92 7.46
CA PRO A 139 9.77 -14.01 8.52
C PRO A 139 10.65 -12.75 8.58
N PRO A 140 11.13 -12.38 9.78
CA PRO A 140 12.18 -11.37 9.94
C PRO A 140 13.38 -11.63 9.02
N GLY A 141 13.84 -10.61 8.29
CA GLY A 141 14.97 -10.73 7.37
C GLY A 141 14.64 -11.37 6.01
N SER A 142 13.38 -11.72 5.74
CA SER A 142 12.94 -12.06 4.39
C SER A 142 13.20 -10.88 3.43
N PRO A 143 13.61 -11.10 2.18
CA PRO A 143 13.72 -10.04 1.17
C PRO A 143 12.42 -9.23 1.01
N ALA A 144 11.26 -9.90 1.16
CA ALA A 144 9.95 -9.27 1.09
C ALA A 144 9.67 -8.27 2.22
N GLU A 145 10.43 -8.30 3.31
CA GLU A 145 10.23 -7.43 4.47
C GLU A 145 10.43 -5.94 4.13
N SER A 146 11.36 -5.62 3.23
CA SER A 146 11.64 -4.25 2.79
C SER A 146 10.44 -3.57 2.11
N SER A 147 9.52 -4.38 1.59
CA SER A 147 8.34 -3.98 0.84
C SER A 147 7.08 -3.86 1.69
N LEU A 148 7.14 -4.24 2.98
CA LEU A 148 5.94 -4.31 3.82
C LEU A 148 5.44 -2.96 4.35
N LEU A 149 6.13 -1.86 4.07
CA LEU A 149 5.81 -0.56 4.66
C LEU A 149 4.38 -0.11 4.33
N TYR A 150 3.99 -0.18 3.05
CA TYR A 150 2.63 0.17 2.63
C TYR A 150 1.58 -0.76 3.25
N PRO A 151 1.70 -2.10 3.14
CA PRO A 151 0.74 -2.99 3.76
C PRO A 151 0.61 -2.82 5.28
N ILE A 152 1.74 -2.65 5.98
CA ILE A 152 1.76 -2.40 7.42
C ILE A 152 1.02 -1.12 7.77
N PHE A 153 1.24 -0.04 7.04
CA PHE A 153 0.58 1.22 7.30
C PHE A 153 -0.95 1.10 7.13
N MET A 154 -1.39 0.56 5.98
CA MET A 154 -2.81 0.45 5.66
C MET A 154 -3.57 -0.49 6.60
N ALA A 155 -3.03 -1.68 6.86
CA ALA A 155 -3.67 -2.64 7.75
C ALA A 155 -3.54 -2.23 9.23
N GLY A 156 -2.38 -1.68 9.61
CA GLY A 156 -2.07 -1.25 10.96
C GLY A 156 -2.96 -0.11 11.45
N ALA A 157 -3.30 0.83 10.56
CA ALA A 157 -4.17 1.95 10.92
C ALA A 157 -5.62 1.53 11.22
N GLU A 158 -6.00 0.31 10.82
CA GLU A 158 -7.35 -0.25 11.03
C GLU A 158 -7.43 -1.24 12.19
N LEU A 159 -6.36 -1.37 13.00
CA LEU A 159 -6.37 -2.26 14.16
C LEU A 159 -7.13 -1.67 15.34
N ASP A 160 -8.07 -2.47 15.87
CA ASP A 160 -8.83 -2.16 17.08
C ASP A 160 -8.50 -3.07 18.28
N SER A 161 -7.70 -4.13 18.07
CA SER A 161 -7.32 -5.06 19.15
C SER A 161 -5.97 -4.65 19.75
N GLU A 162 -5.92 -4.45 21.07
CA GLU A 162 -4.68 -4.15 21.79
C GLU A 162 -3.61 -5.23 21.56
N VAL A 163 -4.02 -6.50 21.51
CA VAL A 163 -3.12 -7.63 21.22
C VAL A 163 -2.55 -7.54 19.80
N ALA A 164 -3.36 -7.13 18.82
CA ALA A 164 -2.89 -6.95 17.45
C ALA A 164 -1.96 -5.73 17.33
N ILE A 165 -2.28 -4.64 18.04
CA ILE A 165 -1.46 -3.42 18.11
C ILE A 165 -0.09 -3.72 18.73
N ASP A 166 -0.04 -4.46 19.85
CA ASP A 166 1.21 -4.85 20.49
C ASP A 166 2.08 -5.72 19.57
N ARG A 167 1.46 -6.73 18.93
CA ARG A 167 2.14 -7.58 17.94
C ARG A 167 2.72 -6.78 16.77
N LEU A 168 1.96 -5.86 16.20
CA LEU A 168 2.44 -5.04 15.09
C LEU A 168 3.50 -4.03 15.55
N THR A 169 3.37 -3.47 16.75
CA THR A 169 4.36 -2.56 17.35
C THR A 169 5.70 -3.27 17.52
N LYS A 170 5.69 -4.49 18.06
CA LYS A 170 6.89 -5.33 18.16
C LYS A 170 7.47 -5.64 16.79
N ARG A 171 6.64 -6.02 15.81
CA ARG A 171 7.11 -6.29 14.45
C ARG A 171 7.77 -5.05 13.82
N LEU A 172 7.16 -3.88 13.93
CA LEU A 172 7.72 -2.64 13.40
C LEU A 172 9.06 -2.28 14.06
N LYS A 173 9.19 -2.48 15.37
CA LYS A 173 10.45 -2.30 16.10
C LYS A 173 11.52 -3.24 15.55
N ASP A 174 11.19 -4.52 15.40
CA ASP A 174 12.09 -5.53 14.87
C ASP A 174 12.59 -5.17 13.45
N ILE A 175 11.72 -4.65 12.57
CA ILE A 175 12.10 -4.20 11.22
C ILE A 175 13.00 -2.96 11.30
N SER A 176 12.66 -1.98 12.15
CA SER A 176 13.44 -0.74 12.34
C SER A 176 14.86 -1.05 12.83
N ASP A 177 14.99 -1.92 13.83
CA ASP A 177 16.26 -2.32 14.43
C ASP A 177 17.18 -3.03 13.39
N ARG A 178 16.60 -3.80 12.45
CA ARG A 178 17.35 -4.46 11.37
C ARG A 178 17.71 -3.53 10.23
N ASN A 179 16.74 -2.77 9.73
CA ASN A 179 16.82 -2.22 8.38
C ASN A 179 17.14 -0.71 8.33
N ARG A 180 17.19 -0.01 9.48
CA ARG A 180 17.53 1.43 9.58
C ARG A 180 16.83 2.33 8.54
N TYR A 181 15.62 1.98 8.12
CA TYR A 181 14.85 2.80 7.19
C TYR A 181 14.15 3.92 7.96
N GLU A 182 14.46 5.18 7.65
CA GLU A 182 13.82 6.35 8.27
C GLU A 182 12.29 6.32 8.08
N ASN A 183 11.82 5.79 6.95
CA ASN A 183 10.39 5.70 6.64
C ASN A 183 9.61 4.82 7.63
N ILE A 184 10.26 3.81 8.25
CA ILE A 184 9.61 2.97 9.27
C ILE A 184 9.33 3.77 10.53
N GLU A 185 10.24 4.66 10.92
CA GLU A 185 10.05 5.50 12.11
C GLU A 185 8.86 6.44 11.92
N SER A 186 8.71 7.03 10.74
CA SER A 186 7.55 7.85 10.38
C SER A 186 6.24 7.05 10.45
N VAL A 187 6.19 5.85 9.88
CA VAL A 187 5.01 4.97 9.96
C VAL A 187 4.69 4.58 11.40
N GLN A 188 5.69 4.20 12.19
CA GLN A 188 5.51 3.91 13.62
C GLN A 188 4.95 5.12 14.38
N LYS A 189 5.44 6.32 14.08
CA LYS A 189 5.01 7.56 14.73
C LYS A 189 3.53 7.82 14.45
N VAL A 190 3.10 7.74 13.20
CA VAL A 190 1.70 7.95 12.81
C VAL A 190 0.79 6.89 13.43
N LEU A 191 1.16 5.60 13.35
CA LEU A 191 0.35 4.52 13.90
C LEU A 191 0.19 4.63 15.43
N LYS A 192 1.22 5.06 16.17
CA LYS A 192 1.12 5.32 17.61
C LYS A 192 0.09 6.40 17.95
N GLU A 193 -0.02 7.45 17.13
CA GLU A 193 -1.07 8.47 17.33
C GLU A 193 -2.46 7.95 16.99
N VAL A 194 -2.57 7.16 15.92
CA VAL A 194 -3.82 6.50 15.52
C VAL A 194 -4.34 5.63 16.67
N TRP A 195 -3.44 4.86 17.30
CA TRP A 195 -3.79 3.95 18.38
C TRP A 195 -3.89 4.61 19.76
N ARG A 196 -3.30 5.80 19.99
CA ARG A 196 -3.24 6.41 21.33
C ARG A 196 -4.61 6.45 22.02
N PRO A 197 -5.67 7.02 21.43
CA PRO A 197 -6.96 7.07 22.14
C PRO A 197 -7.57 5.68 22.31
N LYS A 198 -7.26 4.74 21.42
CA LYS A 198 -7.71 3.35 21.54
C LYS A 198 -7.09 2.65 22.75
N LEU A 199 -5.80 2.85 22.98
CA LEU A 199 -5.08 2.31 24.15
C LEU A 199 -5.50 2.99 25.46
N GLU A 200 -6.14 4.16 25.39
CA GLU A 200 -6.72 4.88 26.53
C GLU A 200 -8.20 4.52 26.77
N GLY A 201 -8.75 3.54 26.04
CA GLY A 201 -10.14 3.06 26.18
C GLY A 201 -11.15 3.73 25.25
N GLY A 202 -10.70 4.60 24.34
CA GLY A 202 -11.51 5.27 23.32
C GLY A 202 -11.51 4.56 21.96
N THR A 203 -11.77 5.33 20.92
CA THR A 203 -11.76 4.89 19.51
C THR A 203 -10.49 5.36 18.83
N ARG A 204 -9.92 4.54 17.93
CA ARG A 204 -8.77 4.92 17.12
C ARG A 204 -9.04 6.19 16.30
N ARG A 205 -7.99 6.96 16.01
CA ARG A 205 -8.10 8.13 15.14
C ARG A 205 -8.05 7.73 13.67
N CYS A 206 -8.66 8.53 12.81
CA CYS A 206 -8.43 8.44 11.38
C CYS A 206 -6.99 8.86 11.07
N TRP A 207 -6.24 8.06 10.30
CA TRP A 207 -4.83 8.37 10.02
C TRP A 207 -4.66 9.60 9.12
N GLU A 208 -5.60 9.88 8.22
CA GLU A 208 -5.61 11.11 7.41
C GLU A 208 -5.69 12.36 8.28
N ASP A 209 -6.46 12.31 9.37
CA ASP A 209 -6.58 13.44 10.30
C ASP A 209 -5.25 13.70 11.00
N VAL A 210 -4.56 12.62 11.42
CA VAL A 210 -3.21 12.72 12.03
C VAL A 210 -2.21 13.32 11.05
N LEU A 211 -2.19 12.86 9.80
CA LEU A 211 -1.28 13.39 8.78
C LEU A 211 -1.56 14.87 8.47
N ARG A 212 -2.84 15.24 8.35
CA ARG A 212 -3.26 16.63 8.09
C ARG A 212 -2.87 17.56 9.23
N GLU A 213 -3.00 17.12 10.48
CA GLU A 213 -2.56 17.89 11.66
C GLU A 213 -1.04 18.13 11.68
N TRP A 214 -0.27 17.22 11.08
CA TRP A 214 1.18 17.30 11.04
C TRP A 214 1.74 17.94 9.77
N ASP A 215 0.86 18.35 8.84
CA ASP A 215 1.24 18.81 7.50
C ASP A 215 2.10 17.78 6.75
N TRP A 216 1.76 16.49 6.92
CA TRP A 216 2.42 15.37 6.26
C TRP A 216 1.54 14.84 5.13
N SER A 217 2.17 14.44 4.03
CA SER A 217 1.50 13.78 2.92
C SER A 217 1.90 12.31 2.86
N PHE A 218 0.95 11.48 2.42
CA PHE A 218 1.18 10.07 2.14
C PHE A 218 1.03 9.86 0.63
N THR A 219 2.14 9.55 -0.04
CA THR A 219 2.16 9.29 -1.48
C THR A 219 2.72 7.90 -1.73
N LEU A 220 1.88 7.02 -2.27
CA LEU A 220 2.38 5.84 -2.96
C LEU A 220 2.86 6.35 -4.32
N GLY A 221 4.14 6.13 -4.62
CA GLY A 221 4.86 6.76 -5.73
C GLY A 221 4.13 6.78 -7.07
#